data_AF-A0A2W0AX55-F1
#
_entry.id   AF-A0A2W0AX55-F1
#
_cell.length_a   1.000
_cell.length_b   1.000
_cell.length_c   1.000
_cell.angle_alpha   90.00
_cell.angle_beta   90.00
_cell.angle_gamma   90.00
#
_symmetry.space_group_name_H-M   'P 1'
#
loop_
_entity.id
_entity.type
_entity.pdbx_description
1 polymer ?
#
loop_
_entity_poly.entity_id
_entity_poly.type
_entity_poly.pdbx_seq_one_letter_code
_entity_poly.pdbx_strand_id
1 'polypeptide(L)'
;MLLFVLSGVLPLAFAQVVSPLEIKDPELRALQERYMDDLKQLGADVVSIPTEYSFYLSRRLDLDEQRQKRADQRSIRFDRYTGKTVLEITGNYYAAYSTEKMGPEQRARETFRNIVFPILKVAVPRFQNNTSVQGYAFEISHHILGKVMEVSMERPENLVVVLSPQSAIQLVAGKDENEQQAALLKSEFYLNAKPVTIWLSGEGPQLTAQQSAAEPSDPPPSGNSVGVEIARGTDEKMPGAIPAPTLKTPKSADPPAPTRDTSPQALASLLAAKKEDLAGMVKELDHQAHFVSYAPPSFVAFRKAVYLQLSINTNLAEPPGGSRYRLAALAFDNHVSHLIRSVLGYFKDDCQFDGIGFSTNLHLASKTDNTASSQAVEFFFPFSALRCYEKFDCTGQQLIDAGTVLINGERVRLDLQIAEGGSH
;
A
#
# COMPACT_ATOMS: atom_id res chain seq x y z
N MET A 1 -27.94 47.36 -34.53
CA MET A 1 -27.71 45.91 -34.41
C MET A 1 -26.29 45.73 -33.91
N LEU A 2 -26.10 45.34 -32.64
CA LEU A 2 -24.78 45.15 -32.04
C LEU A 2 -24.64 43.65 -31.73
N LEU A 3 -23.66 42.99 -32.34
CA LEU A 3 -23.46 41.55 -32.16
C LEU A 3 -22.48 41.30 -31.01
N PHE A 4 -22.97 40.90 -29.84
CA PHE A 4 -22.12 40.46 -28.75
C PHE A 4 -21.53 39.08 -29.09
N VAL A 5 -20.25 39.05 -29.47
CA VAL A 5 -19.50 37.81 -29.59
C VAL A 5 -19.12 37.33 -28.19
N LEU A 6 -19.86 36.36 -27.66
CA LEU A 6 -19.41 35.60 -26.50
C LEU A 6 -18.24 34.71 -26.93
N SER A 7 -17.02 35.18 -26.66
CA SER A 7 -15.83 34.31 -26.66
C SER A 7 -15.95 33.31 -25.50
N GLY A 8 -16.61 32.18 -25.77
CA GLY A 8 -16.68 31.08 -24.82
C GLY A 8 -15.27 30.57 -24.51
N VAL A 9 -14.86 30.69 -23.25
CA VAL A 9 -13.61 30.09 -22.77
C VAL A 9 -13.83 28.57 -22.75
N LEU A 10 -13.30 27.87 -23.77
CA LEU A 10 -13.25 26.41 -23.70
C LEU A 10 -12.37 26.03 -22.48
N PRO A 11 -12.85 25.17 -21.58
CA PRO A 11 -11.99 24.64 -20.53
C PRO A 11 -10.87 23.84 -21.18
N LEU A 12 -9.62 24.20 -20.86
CA LEU A 12 -8.45 23.40 -21.22
C LEU A 12 -8.55 22.05 -20.51
N ALA A 13 -9.00 21.04 -21.24
CA ALA A 13 -9.07 19.67 -20.75
C ALA A 13 -7.65 19.18 -20.42
N PHE A 14 -7.31 19.14 -19.13
CA PHE A 14 -6.06 18.55 -18.67
C PHE A 14 -5.99 17.09 -19.14
N ALA A 15 -4.83 16.68 -19.64
CA ALA A 15 -4.59 15.27 -19.94
C ALA A 15 -4.64 14.47 -18.63
N GLN A 16 -5.36 13.35 -18.64
CA GLN A 16 -5.59 12.49 -17.47
C GLN A 16 -4.73 11.21 -17.49
N VAL A 17 -4.01 10.99 -18.60
CA VAL A 17 -3.27 9.76 -18.91
C VAL A 17 -1.77 10.04 -18.96
N VAL A 18 -0.96 9.17 -18.35
CA VAL A 18 0.51 9.27 -18.40
C VAL A 18 1.01 9.09 -19.84
N SER A 19 1.95 9.92 -20.27
CA SER A 19 2.60 9.77 -21.57
C SER A 19 3.39 8.45 -21.60
N PRO A 20 3.28 7.61 -22.64
CA PRO A 20 4.07 6.37 -22.72
C PRO A 20 5.59 6.60 -22.65
N LEU A 21 6.07 7.77 -23.10
CA LEU A 21 7.47 8.18 -22.99
C LEU A 21 7.96 8.31 -21.53
N GLU A 22 7.06 8.49 -20.56
CA GLU A 22 7.38 8.52 -19.13
C GLU A 22 7.39 7.12 -18.49
N ILE A 23 6.90 6.09 -19.19
CA ILE A 23 6.85 4.70 -18.71
C ILE A 23 8.17 3.99 -19.07
N LYS A 24 8.90 3.53 -18.05
CA LYS A 24 10.23 2.90 -18.21
C LYS A 24 10.17 1.44 -18.69
N ASP A 25 9.20 0.65 -18.22
CA ASP A 25 8.96 -0.73 -18.66
C ASP A 25 8.48 -0.72 -20.13
N PRO A 26 9.15 -1.46 -21.05
CA PRO A 26 8.82 -1.44 -22.47
C PRO A 26 7.50 -2.18 -22.81
N GLU A 27 7.11 -3.19 -22.04
CA GLU A 27 5.82 -3.88 -22.22
C GLU A 27 4.67 -2.97 -21.78
N LEU A 28 4.82 -2.31 -20.63
CA LEU A 28 3.83 -1.34 -20.15
C LEU A 28 3.76 -0.10 -21.04
N ARG A 29 4.88 0.36 -21.61
CA ARG A 29 4.88 1.45 -22.61
C ARG A 29 4.09 1.05 -23.86
N ALA A 30 4.39 -0.10 -24.45
CA ALA A 30 3.67 -0.59 -25.63
C ALA A 30 2.16 -0.80 -25.34
N LEU A 31 1.82 -1.21 -24.11
CA LEU A 31 0.43 -1.34 -23.67
C LEU A 31 -0.26 0.03 -23.52
N GLN A 32 0.42 1.02 -22.94
CA GLN A 32 -0.07 2.40 -22.80
C GLN A 32 -0.28 3.05 -24.18
N GLU A 33 0.64 2.85 -25.13
CA GLU A 33 0.52 3.31 -26.52
C GLU A 33 -0.70 2.66 -27.20
N ARG A 34 -0.83 1.33 -27.08
CA ARG A 34 -1.89 0.54 -27.72
C ARG A 34 -3.30 0.91 -27.26
N TYR A 35 -3.48 1.25 -25.99
CA TYR A 35 -4.78 1.59 -25.40
C TYR A 35 -4.93 3.09 -25.09
N MET A 36 -4.07 3.95 -25.64
CA MET A 36 -4.00 5.37 -25.27
C MET A 36 -5.33 6.12 -25.41
N ASP A 37 -6.14 5.79 -26.42
CA ASP A 37 -7.43 6.46 -26.64
C ASP A 37 -8.55 5.93 -25.71
N ASP A 38 -8.54 4.64 -25.37
CA ASP A 38 -9.40 4.08 -24.32
C ASP A 38 -9.07 4.67 -22.94
N LEU A 39 -7.77 4.85 -22.65
CA LEU A 39 -7.31 5.50 -21.42
C LEU A 39 -7.72 6.99 -21.38
N LYS A 40 -7.64 7.71 -22.52
CA LYS A 40 -8.09 9.12 -22.61
C LYS A 40 -9.59 9.23 -22.36
N GLN A 41 -10.38 8.35 -22.99
CA GLN A 41 -11.82 8.36 -22.80
C GLN A 41 -12.18 7.98 -21.36
N LEU A 42 -11.53 6.96 -20.77
CA LEU A 42 -11.68 6.66 -19.35
C LEU A 42 -11.35 7.88 -18.47
N GLY A 43 -10.29 8.63 -18.78
CA GLY A 43 -9.96 9.87 -18.08
C GLY A 43 -11.06 10.93 -18.16
N ALA A 44 -11.66 11.11 -19.34
CA ALA A 44 -12.81 12.00 -19.53
C ALA A 44 -14.07 11.50 -18.80
N ASP A 45 -14.34 10.19 -18.85
CA ASP A 45 -15.44 9.54 -18.14
C ASP A 45 -15.30 9.76 -16.62
N VAL A 46 -14.09 9.57 -16.07
CA VAL A 46 -13.77 9.72 -14.64
C VAL A 46 -13.93 11.15 -14.14
N VAL A 47 -13.42 12.16 -14.85
CA VAL A 47 -13.60 13.58 -14.43
C VAL A 47 -15.02 14.09 -14.64
N SER A 48 -15.90 13.29 -15.26
CA SER A 48 -17.34 13.58 -15.37
C SER A 48 -18.20 12.96 -14.25
N ILE A 49 -17.61 12.12 -13.39
CA ILE A 49 -18.32 11.51 -12.26
C ILE A 49 -18.71 12.60 -11.25
N PRO A 50 -19.99 12.75 -10.88
CA PRO A 50 -20.41 13.70 -9.86
C PRO A 50 -19.99 13.19 -8.47
N THR A 51 -19.25 14.02 -7.73
CA THR A 51 -18.77 13.75 -6.37
C THR A 51 -19.22 14.86 -5.41
N GLU A 52 -19.44 14.54 -4.13
CA GLU A 52 -19.88 15.51 -3.12
C GLU A 52 -18.82 16.58 -2.84
N TYR A 53 -17.56 16.15 -2.73
CA TYR A 53 -16.38 16.98 -2.65
C TYR A 53 -15.58 16.86 -3.95
N SER A 54 -14.70 17.82 -4.25
CA SER A 54 -13.89 17.78 -5.47
C SER A 54 -12.99 16.53 -5.51
N PHE A 55 -12.98 15.83 -6.65
CA PHE A 55 -11.99 14.79 -6.95
C PHE A 55 -11.09 15.25 -8.10
N TYR A 56 -9.79 15.00 -7.97
CA TYR A 56 -8.82 15.25 -9.03
C TYR A 56 -7.90 14.04 -9.18
N LEU A 57 -7.79 13.55 -10.41
CA LEU A 57 -6.70 12.67 -10.81
C LEU A 57 -5.35 13.38 -10.58
N SER A 58 -4.37 12.66 -10.03
CA SER A 58 -3.08 13.23 -9.62
C SER A 58 -2.00 12.17 -9.46
N ARG A 59 -0.75 12.50 -9.81
CA ARG A 59 0.45 11.70 -9.46
C ARG A 59 1.10 12.12 -8.14
N ARG A 60 0.48 13.01 -7.38
CA ARG A 60 0.97 13.51 -6.09
C ARG A 60 -0.19 13.57 -5.12
N LEU A 61 -0.14 12.71 -4.11
CA LEU A 61 -1.11 12.69 -3.03
C LEU A 61 -0.82 13.81 -2.02
N ASP A 62 -1.80 14.12 -1.18
CA ASP A 62 -1.73 15.17 -0.15
C ASP A 62 -1.26 16.53 -0.69
N LEU A 63 -1.91 17.00 -1.76
CA LEU A 63 -1.83 18.40 -2.18
C LEU A 63 -2.99 19.20 -1.59
N ASP A 64 -2.76 20.45 -1.20
CA ASP A 64 -3.85 21.40 -1.02
C ASP A 64 -4.59 21.63 -2.35
N GLU A 65 -5.88 21.94 -2.28
CA GLU A 65 -6.72 22.00 -3.48
C GLU A 65 -6.29 23.12 -4.45
N GLN A 66 -5.63 24.18 -3.96
CA GLN A 66 -5.15 25.30 -4.77
C GLN A 66 -3.89 24.93 -5.58
N ARG A 67 -3.00 24.09 -5.01
CA ARG A 67 -1.91 23.45 -5.76
C ARG A 67 -2.43 22.36 -6.70
N GLN A 68 -3.39 21.54 -6.27
CA GLN A 68 -3.96 20.46 -7.08
C GLN A 68 -4.65 20.99 -8.37
N LYS A 69 -5.34 22.14 -8.29
CA LYS A 69 -5.91 22.85 -9.46
C LYS A 69 -4.87 23.27 -10.52
N ARG A 70 -3.57 23.17 -10.21
CA ARG A 70 -2.44 23.50 -11.09
C ARG A 70 -1.44 22.33 -11.22
N ALA A 71 -1.76 21.17 -10.62
CA ALA A 71 -0.90 20.00 -10.63
C ALA A 71 -1.07 19.17 -11.91
N ASP A 72 -0.13 18.25 -12.14
CA ASP A 72 -0.19 17.32 -13.26
C ASP A 72 -1.19 16.19 -12.97
N GLN A 73 -2.34 16.23 -13.65
CA GLN A 73 -3.45 15.30 -13.47
C GLN A 73 -3.28 13.98 -14.24
N ARG A 74 -2.18 13.82 -14.99
CA ARG A 74 -1.87 12.61 -15.77
C ARG A 74 -1.51 11.44 -14.86
N SER A 75 -2.51 10.75 -14.31
CA SER A 75 -2.32 9.65 -13.34
C SER A 75 -2.84 8.28 -13.80
N ILE A 76 -3.65 8.20 -14.86
CA ILE A 76 -4.11 6.93 -15.40
C ILE A 76 -2.99 6.26 -16.21
N ARG A 77 -2.64 5.02 -15.86
CA ARG A 77 -1.62 4.21 -16.56
C ARG A 77 -1.75 2.71 -16.32
N PHE A 78 -0.99 1.91 -17.07
CA PHE A 78 -0.65 0.55 -16.65
C PHE A 78 0.61 0.52 -15.78
N ASP A 79 0.61 -0.26 -14.70
CA ASP A 79 1.80 -0.56 -13.87
C ASP A 79 1.81 -2.04 -13.42
N ARG A 80 2.84 -2.48 -12.66
CA ARG A 80 2.97 -3.83 -12.10
C ARG A 80 2.58 -3.86 -10.62
N TYR A 81 1.53 -4.61 -10.29
CA TYR A 81 1.24 -5.01 -8.91
C TYR A 81 1.46 -6.52 -8.74
N THR A 82 2.33 -6.91 -7.81
CA THR A 82 2.71 -8.33 -7.55
C THR A 82 3.07 -9.14 -8.82
N GLY A 83 3.67 -8.48 -9.82
CA GLY A 83 4.04 -9.05 -11.13
C GLY A 83 2.93 -9.01 -12.19
N LYS A 84 1.67 -8.87 -11.78
CA LYS A 84 0.50 -8.69 -12.65
C LYS A 84 0.48 -7.27 -13.22
N THR A 85 0.09 -7.14 -14.48
CA THR A 85 -0.20 -5.83 -15.07
C THR A 85 -1.55 -5.33 -14.59
N VAL A 86 -1.60 -4.15 -13.97
CA VAL A 86 -2.83 -3.52 -13.48
C VAL A 86 -3.10 -2.22 -14.21
N LEU A 87 -4.38 -1.87 -14.37
CA LEU A 87 -4.79 -0.50 -14.66
C LEU A 87 -4.78 0.29 -13.35
N GLU A 88 -3.90 1.27 -13.24
CA GLU A 88 -3.70 2.11 -12.06
C GLU A 88 -4.33 3.50 -12.23
N ILE A 89 -5.02 3.97 -11.19
CA ILE A 89 -5.69 5.28 -11.14
C ILE A 89 -5.45 5.93 -9.76
N THR A 90 -4.67 7.02 -9.74
CA THR A 90 -4.29 7.75 -8.51
C THR A 90 -4.95 9.14 -8.45
N GLY A 91 -5.36 9.60 -7.27
CA GLY A 91 -5.98 10.93 -7.13
C GLY A 91 -6.24 11.43 -5.71
N ASN A 92 -6.60 12.71 -5.60
CA ASN A 92 -6.96 13.39 -4.36
C ASN A 92 -8.47 13.66 -4.31
N TYR A 93 -9.13 13.26 -3.22
CA TYR A 93 -10.54 13.50 -2.93
C TYR A 93 -10.69 14.40 -1.70
N TYR A 94 -11.25 15.60 -1.88
CA TYR A 94 -11.27 16.65 -0.85
C TYR A 94 -12.41 16.51 0.17
N ALA A 95 -12.75 15.27 0.53
CA ALA A 95 -13.57 14.98 1.70
C ALA A 95 -12.70 15.01 2.97
N ALA A 96 -13.20 15.65 4.02
CA ALA A 96 -12.51 15.83 5.29
C ALA A 96 -13.28 15.11 6.43
N TYR A 97 -12.98 13.83 6.65
CA TYR A 97 -13.76 12.97 7.56
C TYR A 97 -13.38 13.16 9.04
N SER A 98 -14.38 13.28 9.93
CA SER A 98 -14.13 13.44 11.37
C SER A 98 -13.73 12.13 12.04
N THR A 99 -12.54 12.09 12.68
CA THR A 99 -12.08 10.92 13.45
C THR A 99 -12.82 10.72 14.76
N GLU A 100 -13.56 11.73 15.24
CA GLU A 100 -14.45 11.61 16.41
C GLU A 100 -15.77 10.90 16.06
N LYS A 101 -16.15 10.87 14.78
CA LYS A 101 -17.46 10.36 14.31
C LYS A 101 -17.37 9.10 13.44
N MET A 102 -16.21 8.81 12.87
CA MET A 102 -16.04 7.72 11.89
C MET A 102 -14.78 6.91 12.17
N GLY A 103 -14.93 5.58 12.26
CA GLY A 103 -13.81 4.64 12.34
C GLY A 103 -13.00 4.56 11.04
N PRO A 104 -11.75 4.07 11.07
CA PRO A 104 -10.90 3.94 9.87
C PRO A 104 -11.58 3.16 8.73
N GLU A 105 -12.22 2.04 9.04
CA GLU A 105 -12.95 1.16 8.13
C GLU A 105 -14.12 1.90 7.46
N GLN A 106 -14.79 2.78 8.21
CA GLN A 106 -15.89 3.59 7.72
C GLN A 106 -15.40 4.70 6.78
N ARG A 107 -14.29 5.37 7.10
CA ARG A 107 -13.70 6.37 6.20
C ARG A 107 -13.21 5.73 4.90
N ALA A 108 -12.52 4.59 5.00
CA ALA A 108 -12.11 3.77 3.86
C ALA A 108 -13.32 3.38 2.98
N ARG A 109 -14.43 2.97 3.60
CA ARG A 109 -15.67 2.68 2.88
C ARG A 109 -16.24 3.89 2.15
N GLU A 110 -16.35 5.04 2.79
CA GLU A 110 -16.99 6.18 2.14
C GLU A 110 -16.12 6.70 0.97
N THR A 111 -14.77 6.70 1.07
CA THR A 111 -13.90 6.97 -0.09
C THR A 111 -14.07 5.90 -1.18
N PHE A 112 -14.19 4.63 -0.82
CA PHE A 112 -14.45 3.55 -1.77
C PHE A 112 -15.79 3.71 -2.51
N ARG A 113 -16.87 3.97 -1.78
CA ARG A 113 -18.23 4.14 -2.34
C ARG A 113 -18.37 5.39 -3.20
N ASN A 114 -17.74 6.50 -2.81
CA ASN A 114 -17.88 7.79 -3.51
C ASN A 114 -16.91 7.96 -4.69
N ILE A 115 -15.77 7.27 -4.71
CA ILE A 115 -14.72 7.44 -5.74
C ILE A 115 -14.40 6.13 -6.46
N VAL A 116 -13.88 5.13 -5.74
CA VAL A 116 -13.34 3.91 -6.37
C VAL A 116 -14.41 3.11 -7.11
N PHE A 117 -15.59 2.92 -6.51
CA PHE A 117 -16.66 2.15 -7.13
C PHE A 117 -17.30 2.85 -8.35
N PRO A 118 -17.59 4.17 -8.33
CA PRO A 118 -17.95 4.92 -9.54
C PRO A 118 -16.90 4.82 -10.66
N ILE A 119 -15.61 4.92 -10.35
CA ILE A 119 -14.56 4.78 -11.38
C ILE A 119 -14.53 3.34 -11.92
N LEU A 120 -14.68 2.32 -11.07
CA LEU A 120 -14.79 0.92 -11.53
C LEU A 120 -15.97 0.71 -12.49
N LYS A 121 -17.11 1.38 -12.27
CA LYS A 121 -18.26 1.28 -13.19
C LYS A 121 -17.99 1.80 -14.60
N VAL A 122 -17.03 2.71 -14.80
CA VAL A 122 -16.60 3.17 -16.14
C VAL A 122 -15.36 2.43 -16.66
N ALA A 123 -14.43 2.04 -15.78
CA ALA A 123 -13.21 1.33 -16.15
C ALA A 123 -13.44 -0.15 -16.53
N VAL A 124 -14.28 -0.86 -15.78
CA VAL A 124 -14.47 -2.32 -15.97
C VAL A 124 -15.14 -2.64 -17.31
N PRO A 125 -16.26 -1.99 -17.73
CA PRO A 125 -16.89 -2.33 -19.01
C PRO A 125 -15.98 -2.14 -20.22
N ARG A 126 -15.06 -1.17 -20.15
CA ARG A 126 -14.05 -0.85 -21.18
C ARG A 126 -12.92 -1.89 -21.23
N PHE A 127 -12.41 -2.32 -20.08
CA PHE A 127 -11.20 -3.15 -20.01
C PHE A 127 -11.40 -4.64 -19.67
N GLN A 128 -12.62 -5.07 -19.30
CA GLN A 128 -12.93 -6.48 -18.93
C GLN A 128 -12.53 -7.54 -19.97
N ASN A 129 -12.54 -7.20 -21.26
CA ASN A 129 -12.18 -8.12 -22.36
C ASN A 129 -10.68 -8.06 -22.74
N ASN A 130 -9.89 -7.19 -22.09
CA ASN A 130 -8.47 -7.03 -22.36
C ASN A 130 -7.63 -7.98 -21.48
N THR A 131 -7.17 -9.09 -22.06
CA THR A 131 -6.34 -10.09 -21.36
C THR A 131 -5.00 -9.55 -20.83
N SER A 132 -4.55 -8.37 -21.27
CA SER A 132 -3.38 -7.69 -20.71
C SER A 132 -3.67 -7.02 -19.36
N VAL A 133 -4.92 -6.77 -19.00
CA VAL A 133 -5.34 -6.19 -17.71
C VAL A 133 -5.62 -7.31 -16.71
N GLN A 134 -4.63 -7.56 -15.85
CA GLN A 134 -4.65 -8.63 -14.84
C GLN A 134 -5.10 -8.13 -13.46
N GLY A 135 -5.59 -6.89 -13.37
CA GLY A 135 -6.23 -6.31 -12.19
C GLY A 135 -6.48 -4.81 -12.35
N TYR A 136 -7.14 -4.23 -11.36
CA TYR A 136 -7.37 -2.78 -11.25
C TYR A 136 -6.78 -2.31 -9.91
N ALA A 137 -6.07 -1.19 -9.93
CA ALA A 137 -5.40 -0.62 -8.76
C ALA A 137 -5.78 0.86 -8.60
N PHE A 138 -6.03 1.26 -7.36
CA PHE A 138 -6.41 2.62 -6.99
C PHE A 138 -5.58 3.07 -5.79
N GLU A 139 -5.21 4.34 -5.78
CA GLU A 139 -4.62 5.00 -4.62
C GLU A 139 -5.25 6.40 -4.49
N ILE A 140 -6.15 6.55 -3.51
CA ILE A 140 -6.96 7.74 -3.30
C ILE A 140 -6.61 8.34 -1.95
N SER A 141 -6.08 9.57 -1.93
CA SER A 141 -5.93 10.36 -0.71
C SER A 141 -7.25 11.05 -0.38
N HIS A 142 -7.69 10.97 0.87
CA HIS A 142 -8.69 11.86 1.46
C HIS A 142 -8.11 12.56 2.70
N HIS A 143 -8.78 13.58 3.22
CA HIS A 143 -8.36 14.26 4.45
C HIS A 143 -9.19 13.78 5.64
N ILE A 144 -8.61 13.85 6.84
CA ILE A 144 -9.33 13.56 8.09
C ILE A 144 -9.09 14.65 9.13
N LEU A 145 -10.14 14.97 9.87
CA LEU A 145 -10.19 15.98 10.91
C LEU A 145 -10.23 15.30 12.28
N GLY A 146 -9.16 15.47 13.06
CA GLY A 146 -9.05 14.93 14.41
C GLY A 146 -8.42 15.92 15.37
N LYS A 147 -8.18 15.50 16.61
CA LYS A 147 -7.44 16.30 17.61
C LYS A 147 -6.14 15.62 18.00
N VAL A 148 -5.10 16.43 18.19
CA VAL A 148 -3.84 16.03 18.80
C VAL A 148 -3.52 17.08 19.88
N MET A 149 -3.38 16.66 21.14
CA MET A 149 -3.18 17.58 22.28
C MET A 149 -4.25 18.69 22.37
N GLU A 150 -5.53 18.32 22.22
CA GLU A 150 -6.71 19.21 22.08
C GLU A 150 -6.71 20.18 20.87
N VAL A 151 -5.63 20.26 20.09
CA VAL A 151 -5.59 21.05 18.85
C VAL A 151 -6.22 20.27 17.71
N SER A 152 -7.24 20.83 17.07
CA SER A 152 -7.82 20.29 15.84
C SER A 152 -6.79 20.34 14.71
N MET A 153 -6.54 19.20 14.07
CA MET A 153 -5.63 19.05 12.94
C MET A 153 -6.30 18.33 11.78
N GLU A 154 -6.03 18.80 10.58
CA GLU A 154 -6.31 18.10 9.33
C GLU A 154 -5.05 17.36 8.86
N ARG A 155 -5.20 16.13 8.37
CA ARG A 155 -4.09 15.33 7.81
C ARG A 155 -4.58 14.36 6.73
N PRO A 156 -3.71 13.91 5.81
CA PRO A 156 -4.08 12.91 4.82
C PRO A 156 -4.35 11.53 5.44
N GLU A 157 -5.09 10.74 4.69
CA GLU A 157 -5.26 9.31 4.84
C GLU A 157 -5.48 8.67 3.46
N ASN A 158 -4.61 7.73 3.10
CA ASN A 158 -4.53 7.14 1.76
C ASN A 158 -5.20 5.77 1.73
N LEU A 159 -6.22 5.61 0.89
CA LEU A 159 -6.86 4.35 0.58
C LEU A 159 -6.25 3.73 -0.68
N VAL A 160 -5.57 2.59 -0.53
CA VAL A 160 -5.16 1.72 -1.64
C VAL A 160 -6.20 0.62 -1.82
N VAL A 161 -6.59 0.34 -3.07
CA VAL A 161 -7.48 -0.76 -3.44
C VAL A 161 -6.92 -1.52 -4.63
N VAL A 162 -6.85 -2.85 -4.54
CA VAL A 162 -6.44 -3.72 -5.65
C VAL A 162 -7.46 -4.85 -5.85
N LEU A 163 -8.02 -4.94 -7.05
CA LEU A 163 -9.02 -5.95 -7.43
C LEU A 163 -8.47 -6.85 -8.53
N SER A 164 -8.77 -8.15 -8.46
CA SER A 164 -8.63 -9.04 -9.62
C SER A 164 -9.66 -8.68 -10.70
N PRO A 165 -9.47 -9.04 -11.98
CA PRO A 165 -10.46 -8.80 -13.02
C PRO A 165 -11.81 -9.47 -12.71
N GLN A 166 -11.78 -10.67 -12.13
CA GLN A 166 -12.99 -11.37 -11.68
C GLN A 166 -13.69 -10.64 -10.53
N SER A 167 -12.94 -10.14 -9.54
CA SER A 167 -13.49 -9.35 -8.42
C SER A 167 -14.12 -8.05 -8.94
N ALA A 168 -13.44 -7.33 -9.83
CA ALA A 168 -13.92 -6.08 -10.41
C ALA A 168 -15.18 -6.28 -11.29
N ILE A 169 -15.22 -7.34 -12.10
CA ILE A 169 -16.41 -7.69 -12.91
C ILE A 169 -17.58 -8.11 -12.00
N GLN A 170 -17.36 -8.96 -10.99
CA GLN A 170 -18.40 -9.36 -10.04
C GLN A 170 -18.96 -8.17 -9.25
N LEU A 171 -18.10 -7.25 -8.83
CA LEU A 171 -18.49 -6.02 -8.14
C LEU A 171 -19.31 -5.07 -9.01
N VAL A 172 -18.94 -4.88 -10.28
CA VAL A 172 -19.64 -3.94 -11.18
C VAL A 172 -20.93 -4.53 -11.74
N ALA A 173 -21.00 -5.86 -11.93
CA ALA A 173 -22.20 -6.55 -12.39
C ALA A 173 -23.17 -6.96 -11.26
N GLY A 174 -22.73 -6.93 -10.00
CA GLY A 174 -23.51 -7.35 -8.83
C GLY A 174 -24.76 -6.49 -8.63
N LYS A 175 -25.91 -7.15 -8.51
CA LYS A 175 -27.25 -6.53 -8.47
C LYS A 175 -27.68 -6.12 -7.07
N ASP A 176 -27.11 -6.74 -6.05
CA ASP A 176 -27.32 -6.42 -4.64
C ASP A 176 -25.99 -6.28 -3.87
N GLU A 177 -26.08 -5.78 -2.64
CA GLU A 177 -24.89 -5.55 -1.81
C GLU A 177 -24.18 -6.84 -1.36
N ASN A 178 -24.84 -8.01 -1.38
CA ASN A 178 -24.21 -9.28 -1.01
C ASN A 178 -23.31 -9.79 -2.15
N GLU A 179 -23.78 -9.74 -3.40
CA GLU A 179 -22.96 -10.04 -4.58
C GLU A 179 -21.73 -9.11 -4.63
N GLN A 180 -21.94 -7.82 -4.38
CA GLN A 180 -20.86 -6.81 -4.34
C GLN A 180 -19.89 -7.05 -3.17
N GLN A 181 -20.40 -7.32 -1.95
CA GLN A 181 -19.56 -7.61 -0.78
C GLN A 181 -18.73 -8.90 -0.98
N ALA A 182 -19.30 -9.94 -1.57
CA ALA A 182 -18.59 -11.17 -1.90
C ALA A 182 -17.45 -10.97 -2.92
N ALA A 183 -17.50 -9.90 -3.72
CA ALA A 183 -16.39 -9.48 -4.58
C ALA A 183 -15.33 -8.64 -3.83
N LEU A 184 -15.73 -7.77 -2.89
CA LEU A 184 -14.80 -7.04 -2.04
C LEU A 184 -13.97 -7.98 -1.16
N LEU A 185 -14.56 -9.00 -0.56
CA LEU A 185 -13.86 -9.99 0.28
C LEU A 185 -12.79 -10.82 -0.46
N LYS A 186 -12.68 -10.66 -1.80
CA LYS A 186 -11.63 -11.26 -2.67
C LYS A 186 -10.66 -10.19 -3.23
N SER A 187 -10.59 -9.02 -2.60
CA SER A 187 -9.82 -7.86 -3.05
C SER A 187 -8.93 -7.34 -1.91
N GLU A 188 -7.82 -6.69 -2.23
CA GLU A 188 -6.84 -6.21 -1.25
C GLU A 188 -7.06 -4.71 -0.99
N PHE A 189 -7.21 -4.32 0.27
CA PHE A 189 -7.38 -2.91 0.68
C PHE A 189 -6.35 -2.54 1.75
N TYR A 190 -5.83 -1.32 1.67
CA TYR A 190 -4.95 -0.77 2.70
C TYR A 190 -5.32 0.69 2.99
N LEU A 191 -5.25 1.08 4.26
CA LEU A 191 -5.45 2.45 4.72
C LEU A 191 -4.16 2.91 5.43
N ASN A 192 -3.49 3.93 4.88
CA ASN A 192 -2.09 4.27 5.25
C ASN A 192 -1.19 3.03 5.32
N ALA A 193 -1.21 2.23 4.24
CA ALA A 193 -0.51 0.95 4.07
C ALA A 193 -0.84 -0.18 5.07
N LYS A 194 -1.75 0.03 6.04
CA LYS A 194 -2.24 -1.01 6.96
C LYS A 194 -3.41 -1.77 6.32
N PRO A 195 -3.45 -3.12 6.33
CA PRO A 195 -4.57 -3.87 5.77
C PRO A 195 -5.90 -3.51 6.44
N VAL A 196 -6.97 -3.41 5.65
CA VAL A 196 -8.33 -3.09 6.13
C VAL A 196 -9.37 -3.95 5.41
N THR A 197 -10.54 -4.16 6.00
CA THR A 197 -11.67 -4.85 5.37
C THR A 197 -12.82 -3.88 5.16
N ILE A 198 -13.26 -3.68 3.92
CA ILE A 198 -14.42 -2.83 3.61
C ILE A 198 -15.70 -3.66 3.62
N TRP A 199 -16.64 -3.29 4.49
CA TRP A 199 -18.00 -3.81 4.56
C TRP A 199 -18.98 -2.76 4.05
N LEU A 200 -19.61 -2.98 2.89
CA LEU A 200 -20.53 -2.02 2.26
C LEU A 200 -21.62 -1.56 3.25
N SER A 201 -22.26 -2.48 3.96
CA SER A 201 -23.29 -2.14 4.94
C SER A 201 -23.04 -2.80 6.31
N GLY A 202 -23.44 -2.08 7.38
CA GLY A 202 -23.11 -2.43 8.76
C GLY A 202 -21.63 -2.16 9.13
N GLU A 203 -21.16 -2.81 10.19
CA GLU A 203 -19.74 -2.85 10.61
C GLU A 203 -19.07 -4.17 10.18
N GLY A 204 -19.76 -4.99 9.39
CA GLY A 204 -19.43 -6.40 9.16
C GLY A 204 -19.81 -7.29 10.35
N PRO A 205 -19.36 -8.56 10.35
CA PRO A 205 -19.49 -9.44 11.51
C PRO A 205 -18.64 -8.88 12.65
N GLN A 206 -19.29 -8.37 13.70
CA GLN A 206 -18.63 -8.08 14.96
C GLN A 206 -18.12 -9.41 15.55
N LEU A 207 -16.85 -9.72 15.35
CA LEU A 207 -16.17 -10.81 16.06
C LEU A 207 -16.04 -10.41 17.53
N THR A 208 -17.05 -10.77 18.32
CA THR A 208 -17.13 -10.47 19.75
C THR A 208 -15.92 -11.05 20.47
N ALA A 209 -15.05 -10.19 20.98
CA ALA A 209 -13.88 -10.57 21.79
C ALA A 209 -14.30 -11.01 23.20
N GLN A 210 -15.16 -12.04 23.28
CA GLN A 210 -15.83 -12.45 24.51
C GLN A 210 -16.19 -13.96 24.54
N GLN A 211 -15.23 -14.82 24.20
CA GLN A 211 -15.26 -16.23 24.61
C GLN A 211 -13.86 -16.76 24.94
N SER A 212 -13.36 -16.39 26.12
CA SER A 212 -12.17 -16.99 26.71
C SER A 212 -12.51 -18.34 27.36
N ALA A 213 -11.63 -19.33 27.13
CA ALA A 213 -11.46 -20.55 27.94
C ALA A 213 -12.69 -21.45 28.17
N ALA A 214 -12.90 -22.42 27.27
CA ALA A 214 -13.64 -23.66 27.55
C ALA A 214 -13.13 -24.83 26.68
N GLU A 215 -11.96 -25.36 27.04
CA GLU A 215 -11.62 -26.79 26.84
C GLU A 215 -11.58 -27.47 28.22
N PRO A 216 -11.65 -28.82 28.32
CA PRO A 216 -11.83 -29.82 27.25
C PRO A 216 -13.06 -30.73 27.45
N SER A 217 -13.38 -31.59 26.46
CA SER A 217 -13.81 -33.00 26.65
C SER A 217 -14.11 -33.72 25.32
N ASP A 218 -13.71 -34.98 25.22
CA ASP A 218 -13.93 -35.94 24.11
C ASP A 218 -13.86 -37.37 24.72
N PRO A 219 -14.41 -38.47 24.14
CA PRO A 219 -15.37 -38.63 23.03
C PRO A 219 -16.77 -39.01 23.61
N PRO A 220 -17.51 -40.14 23.36
CA PRO A 220 -17.32 -41.36 22.56
C PRO A 220 -18.17 -41.44 21.25
N PRO A 221 -17.90 -42.38 20.32
CA PRO A 221 -18.53 -42.40 18.99
C PRO A 221 -19.80 -43.28 18.87
N SER A 222 -20.68 -42.90 17.94
CA SER A 222 -21.61 -43.77 17.20
C SER A 222 -21.98 -43.07 15.88
N GLY A 223 -22.17 -43.75 14.75
CA GLY A 223 -22.22 -45.20 14.54
C GLY A 223 -23.58 -45.62 13.96
N ASN A 224 -23.82 -45.32 12.68
CA ASN A 224 -24.77 -46.09 11.87
C ASN A 224 -24.53 -45.89 10.37
N SER A 225 -24.61 -46.99 9.62
CA SER A 225 -24.32 -47.05 8.19
C SER A 225 -25.58 -47.31 7.36
N VAL A 226 -25.81 -46.50 6.32
CA VAL A 226 -26.59 -46.89 5.14
C VAL A 226 -25.88 -46.30 3.91
N GLY A 227 -25.62 -47.03 2.82
CA GLY A 227 -25.89 -48.45 2.57
C GLY A 227 -26.48 -48.69 1.18
N VAL A 228 -25.74 -48.38 0.12
CA VAL A 228 -26.10 -48.77 -1.25
C VAL A 228 -24.87 -49.33 -1.96
N GLU A 229 -24.91 -50.62 -2.26
CA GLU A 229 -23.93 -51.34 -3.09
C GLU A 229 -24.55 -51.62 -4.46
N ILE A 230 -23.84 -51.34 -5.55
CA ILE A 230 -24.12 -51.91 -6.88
C ILE A 230 -22.79 -52.39 -7.47
N ALA A 231 -22.80 -53.59 -8.06
CA ALA A 231 -21.63 -54.44 -8.17
C ALA A 231 -20.78 -54.27 -9.45
N ARG A 232 -19.46 -54.41 -9.25
CA ARG A 232 -18.46 -55.19 -10.02
C ARG A 232 -18.56 -55.33 -11.56
N GLY A 233 -17.42 -55.06 -12.21
CA GLY A 233 -16.95 -55.72 -13.44
C GLY A 233 -16.15 -54.78 -14.34
N THR A 234 -15.02 -55.15 -14.96
CA THR A 234 -14.17 -56.37 -14.92
C THR A 234 -12.74 -56.00 -15.38
N ASP A 235 -11.72 -56.75 -14.97
CA ASP A 235 -10.34 -56.60 -15.48
C ASP A 235 -10.17 -57.12 -16.92
N GLU A 236 -9.46 -56.38 -17.78
CA GLU A 236 -8.76 -56.90 -18.97
C GLU A 236 -7.37 -56.24 -19.16
N LYS A 237 -6.48 -56.88 -19.93
CA LYS A 237 -5.03 -56.59 -19.95
C LYS A 237 -4.54 -55.83 -21.20
N MET A 238 -3.52 -54.99 -20.95
CA MET A 238 -2.29 -54.72 -21.76
C MET A 238 -2.12 -55.47 -23.11
N PRO A 239 -1.45 -54.85 -24.14
CA PRO A 239 -0.15 -54.17 -23.95
C PRO A 239 0.17 -52.97 -24.89
N GLY A 240 1.35 -52.36 -24.70
CA GLY A 240 2.05 -51.58 -25.74
C GLY A 240 2.66 -50.27 -25.23
N ALA A 241 3.99 -50.16 -25.24
CA ALA A 241 4.70 -48.93 -24.86
C ALA A 241 5.59 -48.42 -26.01
N ILE A 242 5.66 -47.10 -26.18
CA ILE A 242 6.66 -46.39 -26.98
C ILE A 242 7.22 -45.26 -26.11
N PRO A 243 8.54 -45.14 -25.90
CA PRO A 243 9.11 -44.14 -25.01
C PRO A 243 9.19 -42.75 -25.66
N ALA A 244 8.70 -41.73 -24.96
CA ALA A 244 8.96 -40.32 -25.25
C ALA A 244 10.05 -39.78 -24.30
N PRO A 245 10.88 -38.79 -24.71
CA PRO A 245 12.08 -38.40 -23.98
C PRO A 245 11.79 -37.68 -22.65
N THR A 246 12.65 -37.93 -21.67
CA THR A 246 12.59 -37.32 -20.32
C THR A 246 12.94 -35.83 -20.34
N LEU A 247 11.92 -34.98 -20.53
CA LEU A 247 11.98 -33.60 -20.06
C LEU A 247 12.20 -33.63 -18.54
N LYS A 248 13.31 -33.03 -18.09
CA LYS A 248 13.62 -32.91 -16.66
C LYS A 248 12.56 -32.03 -16.01
N THR A 249 11.74 -32.60 -15.15
CA THR A 249 10.89 -31.82 -14.24
C THR A 249 11.78 -30.87 -13.44
N PRO A 250 11.47 -29.56 -13.38
CA PRO A 250 12.04 -28.70 -12.37
C PRO A 250 11.79 -29.33 -11.00
N LYS A 251 12.82 -29.37 -10.16
CA LYS A 251 12.72 -29.90 -8.80
C LYS A 251 11.60 -29.17 -8.06
N SER A 252 10.84 -29.90 -7.23
CA SER A 252 9.69 -29.34 -6.50
C SER A 252 10.00 -27.97 -5.93
N ALA A 253 9.07 -27.03 -6.06
CA ALA A 253 9.08 -25.84 -5.23
C ALA A 253 9.12 -26.28 -3.75
N ASP A 254 9.88 -25.56 -2.94
CA ASP A 254 9.84 -25.75 -1.49
C ASP A 254 8.42 -25.45 -0.98
N PRO A 255 7.99 -26.07 0.14
CA PRO A 255 6.73 -25.74 0.78
C PRO A 255 6.64 -24.23 1.04
N PRO A 256 5.47 -23.59 0.84
CA PRO A 256 5.31 -22.19 1.20
C PRO A 256 5.68 -22.01 2.68
N ALA A 257 6.62 -21.11 2.96
CA ALA A 257 7.08 -20.85 4.32
C ALA A 257 5.89 -20.55 5.24
N PRO A 258 5.87 -21.06 6.48
CA PRO A 258 4.73 -20.91 7.38
C PRO A 258 4.43 -19.42 7.57
N THR A 259 3.19 -19.02 7.28
CA THR A 259 2.76 -17.62 7.37
C THR A 259 3.01 -17.10 8.78
N ARG A 260 3.83 -16.06 8.90
CA ARG A 260 4.10 -15.37 10.17
C ARG A 260 2.78 -14.93 10.80
N ASP A 261 2.59 -15.22 12.09
CA ASP A 261 1.43 -14.70 12.83
C ASP A 261 1.58 -13.18 13.00
N THR A 262 0.71 -12.43 12.31
CA THR A 262 0.66 -10.97 12.36
C THR A 262 -0.50 -10.45 13.21
N SER A 263 -1.10 -11.30 14.06
CA SER A 263 -2.20 -10.90 14.94
C SER A 263 -1.74 -9.88 16.00
N PRO A 264 -2.62 -8.98 16.47
CA PRO A 264 -2.28 -8.04 17.55
C PRO A 264 -1.77 -8.73 18.82
N GLN A 265 -2.25 -9.95 19.11
CA GLN A 265 -1.80 -10.75 20.24
C GLN A 265 -0.37 -11.25 20.06
N ALA A 266 0.01 -11.78 18.89
CA ALA A 266 1.37 -12.17 18.60
C ALA A 266 2.35 -10.99 18.65
N LEU A 267 1.96 -9.84 18.07
CA LEU A 267 2.76 -8.61 18.10
C LEU A 267 2.96 -8.09 19.55
N ALA A 268 1.92 -8.13 20.38
CA ALA A 268 2.00 -7.74 21.78
C ALA A 268 2.85 -8.72 22.62
N SER A 269 2.75 -10.02 22.37
CA SER A 269 3.58 -11.04 23.01
C SER A 269 5.05 -10.91 22.65
N LEU A 270 5.36 -10.63 21.37
CA LEU A 270 6.71 -10.34 20.90
C LEU A 270 7.28 -9.05 21.53
N LEU A 271 6.47 -7.99 21.61
CA LEU A 271 6.85 -6.75 22.29
C LEU A 271 7.16 -6.96 23.78
N ALA A 272 6.36 -7.79 24.46
CA ALA A 272 6.60 -8.16 25.86
C ALA A 272 7.89 -8.98 26.02
N ALA A 273 8.15 -9.95 25.13
CA ALA A 273 9.34 -10.78 25.14
C ALA A 273 10.64 -10.00 24.87
N LYS A 274 10.56 -8.89 24.12
CA LYS A 274 11.71 -8.05 23.71
C LYS A 274 11.87 -6.78 24.55
N LYS A 275 11.10 -6.63 25.62
CA LYS A 275 11.01 -5.37 26.40
C LYS A 275 12.35 -4.88 26.96
N GLU A 276 13.22 -5.78 27.43
CA GLU A 276 14.52 -5.40 28.02
C GLU A 276 15.54 -5.00 26.94
N ASP A 277 15.64 -5.79 25.86
CA ASP A 277 16.45 -5.46 24.67
C ASP A 277 16.10 -4.07 24.13
N LEU A 278 14.80 -3.79 23.97
CA LEU A 278 14.27 -2.52 23.47
C LEU A 278 14.53 -1.35 24.43
N ALA A 279 14.42 -1.56 25.75
CA ALA A 279 14.72 -0.54 26.74
C ALA A 279 16.23 -0.20 26.79
N GLY A 280 17.10 -1.19 26.61
CA GLY A 280 18.54 -0.99 26.46
C GLY A 280 18.88 -0.20 25.19
N MET A 281 18.37 -0.66 24.05
CA MET A 281 18.55 -0.02 22.74
C MET A 281 18.08 1.43 22.72
N VAL A 282 16.89 1.73 23.26
CA VAL A 282 16.41 3.13 23.34
C VAL A 282 17.35 3.96 24.20
N LYS A 283 17.71 3.48 25.39
CA LYS A 283 18.56 4.22 26.34
C LYS A 283 19.97 4.52 25.79
N GLU A 284 20.57 3.59 25.06
CA GLU A 284 21.94 3.74 24.54
C GLU A 284 21.98 4.55 23.24
N LEU A 285 20.99 4.36 22.35
CA LEU A 285 21.00 4.96 21.02
C LEU A 285 20.29 6.31 20.93
N ASP A 286 19.51 6.77 21.93
CA ASP A 286 18.72 8.02 21.85
C ASP A 286 19.54 9.27 21.47
N HIS A 287 20.79 9.37 21.95
CA HIS A 287 21.65 10.49 21.58
C HIS A 287 21.99 10.52 20.07
N GLN A 288 21.97 9.36 19.39
CA GLN A 288 22.18 9.24 17.95
C GLN A 288 20.87 9.25 17.16
N ALA A 289 19.83 8.59 17.69
CA ALA A 289 18.58 8.28 17.00
C ALA A 289 17.46 9.30 17.24
N HIS A 290 17.54 10.08 18.32
CA HIS A 290 16.54 11.07 18.73
C HIS A 290 15.12 10.48 18.76
N PHE A 291 14.90 9.45 19.58
CA PHE A 291 13.66 8.70 19.57
C PHE A 291 12.46 9.58 19.92
N VAL A 292 11.32 9.31 19.28
CA VAL A 292 10.07 10.03 19.53
C VAL A 292 9.52 9.55 20.88
N SER A 293 9.67 10.38 21.91
CA SER A 293 9.34 10.04 23.30
C SER A 293 7.89 9.59 23.55
N TYR A 294 6.95 9.99 22.69
CA TYR A 294 5.54 9.57 22.75
C TYR A 294 5.20 8.34 21.87
N ALA A 295 6.16 7.83 21.08
CA ALA A 295 5.95 6.73 20.13
C ALA A 295 7.05 5.66 20.30
N PRO A 296 7.03 4.88 21.40
CA PRO A 296 8.06 3.90 21.71
C PRO A 296 8.15 2.79 20.64
N PRO A 297 9.28 2.05 20.57
CA PRO A 297 9.44 0.92 19.67
C PRO A 297 8.28 -0.08 19.76
N SER A 298 7.80 -0.53 18.61
CA SER A 298 6.66 -1.47 18.53
C SER A 298 6.82 -2.43 17.36
N PHE A 299 6.17 -3.59 17.42
CA PHE A 299 6.14 -4.53 16.30
C PHE A 299 4.90 -4.29 15.44
N VAL A 300 5.11 -4.17 14.13
CA VAL A 300 4.05 -3.88 13.16
C VAL A 300 3.99 -4.93 12.06
N ALA A 301 2.76 -5.27 11.65
CA ALA A 301 2.49 -6.11 10.50
C ALA A 301 2.57 -5.29 9.21
N PHE A 302 3.51 -5.61 8.33
CA PHE A 302 3.68 -4.95 7.04
C PHE A 302 3.99 -5.96 5.94
N ARG A 303 3.18 -5.95 4.86
CA ARG A 303 3.34 -6.81 3.67
C ARG A 303 3.53 -8.32 3.99
N LYS A 304 2.75 -8.84 4.94
CA LYS A 304 2.77 -10.25 5.44
C LYS A 304 4.03 -10.65 6.23
N ALA A 305 4.76 -9.67 6.74
CA ALA A 305 5.94 -9.85 7.60
C ALA A 305 5.84 -8.92 8.83
N VAL A 306 6.62 -9.19 9.87
CA VAL A 306 6.65 -8.42 11.12
C VAL A 306 7.93 -7.59 11.19
N TYR A 307 7.80 -6.28 11.41
CA TYR A 307 8.92 -5.36 11.53
C TYR A 307 8.96 -4.73 12.91
N LEU A 308 10.17 -4.55 13.47
CA LEU A 308 10.38 -3.65 14.59
C LEU A 308 10.36 -2.20 14.09
N GLN A 309 9.30 -1.45 14.37
CA GLN A 309 9.19 -0.04 14.02
C GLN A 309 9.82 0.85 15.11
N LEU A 310 10.76 1.70 14.69
CA LEU A 310 11.49 2.67 15.50
C LEU A 310 11.08 4.09 15.08
N SER A 311 10.50 4.86 16.00
CA SER A 311 10.08 6.24 15.76
C SER A 311 11.20 7.21 16.13
N ILE A 312 11.68 8.01 15.17
CA ILE A 312 12.85 8.88 15.31
C ILE A 312 12.58 10.31 14.78
N ASN A 313 13.46 11.25 15.11
CA ASN A 313 13.43 12.62 14.60
C ASN A 313 14.70 12.90 13.80
N THR A 314 14.56 13.28 12.52
CA THR A 314 15.69 13.71 11.69
C THR A 314 15.66 15.21 11.49
N ASN A 315 16.72 15.89 11.91
CA ASN A 315 16.92 17.32 11.65
C ASN A 315 17.67 17.48 10.32
N LEU A 316 17.12 18.26 9.39
CA LEU A 316 17.76 18.56 8.10
C LEU A 316 17.98 20.07 7.94
N ALA A 317 19.19 20.45 7.53
CA ALA A 317 19.46 21.80 7.05
C ALA A 317 18.70 22.03 5.73
N GLU A 318 17.86 23.06 5.67
CA GLU A 318 16.94 23.30 4.56
C GLU A 318 17.69 23.70 3.27
N PRO A 319 17.63 22.91 2.19
CA PRO A 319 18.13 23.31 0.87
C PRO A 319 17.00 24.05 0.12
N PRO A 320 17.20 25.28 -0.38
CA PRO A 320 16.15 26.01 -1.10
C PRO A 320 15.71 25.22 -2.34
N GLY A 321 14.44 24.79 -2.35
CA GLY A 321 13.86 23.98 -3.44
C GLY A 321 14.02 22.46 -3.31
N GLY A 322 14.41 21.93 -2.14
CA GLY A 322 14.46 20.48 -1.89
C GLY A 322 13.11 19.79 -2.12
N SER A 323 13.08 18.72 -2.92
CA SER A 323 11.86 17.90 -3.11
C SER A 323 11.67 16.90 -1.97
N ARG A 324 10.44 16.43 -1.73
CA ARG A 324 10.16 15.40 -0.70
C ARG A 324 11.03 14.15 -0.82
N TYR A 325 11.39 13.76 -2.05
CA TYR A 325 12.29 12.65 -2.33
C TYR A 325 13.75 12.97 -1.98
N ARG A 326 14.21 14.20 -2.24
CA ARG A 326 15.54 14.67 -1.82
C ARG A 326 15.64 14.71 -0.29
N LEU A 327 14.60 15.21 0.39
CA LEU A 327 14.53 15.23 1.85
C LEU A 327 14.52 13.81 2.45
N ALA A 328 13.78 12.88 1.84
CA ALA A 328 13.78 11.47 2.25
C ALA A 328 15.14 10.79 2.03
N ALA A 329 15.82 11.03 0.91
CA ALA A 329 17.17 10.51 0.66
C ALA A 329 18.19 11.09 1.65
N LEU A 330 18.18 12.41 1.87
CA LEU A 330 19.03 13.06 2.88
C LEU A 330 18.74 12.55 4.30
N ALA A 331 17.50 12.20 4.63
CA ALA A 331 17.16 11.60 5.92
C ALA A 331 17.63 10.14 6.05
N PHE A 332 17.66 9.40 4.92
CA PHE A 332 18.30 8.09 4.90
C PHE A 332 19.80 8.23 5.13
N ASP A 333 20.52 8.95 4.25
CA ASP A 333 21.98 8.98 4.26
C ASP A 333 22.53 9.62 5.54
N ASN A 334 22.06 10.81 5.92
CA ASN A 334 22.60 11.56 7.06
C ASN A 334 22.20 11.01 8.44
N HIS A 335 21.26 10.05 8.52
CA HIS A 335 20.75 9.57 9.80
C HIS A 335 20.46 8.07 9.82
N VAL A 336 19.46 7.57 9.09
CA VAL A 336 19.05 6.15 9.15
C VAL A 336 20.20 5.20 8.76
N SER A 337 21.02 5.56 7.78
CA SER A 337 22.17 4.79 7.30
C SER A 337 23.17 4.49 8.44
N HIS A 338 23.35 5.45 9.35
CA HIS A 338 24.27 5.34 10.48
C HIS A 338 23.67 4.50 11.63
N LEU A 339 22.36 4.61 11.88
CA LEU A 339 21.68 3.87 12.96
C LEU A 339 21.64 2.35 12.73
N ILE A 340 21.54 1.90 11.47
CA ILE A 340 21.28 0.49 11.14
C ILE A 340 22.23 -0.48 11.84
N ARG A 341 23.54 -0.23 11.81
CA ARG A 341 24.54 -1.14 12.42
C ARG A 341 24.44 -1.17 13.95
N SER A 342 24.17 -0.03 14.58
CA SER A 342 23.96 0.08 16.02
C SER A 342 22.71 -0.69 16.47
N VAL A 343 21.60 -0.55 15.74
CA VAL A 343 20.34 -1.26 16.03
C VAL A 343 20.47 -2.78 15.79
N LEU A 344 21.10 -3.20 14.69
CA LEU A 344 21.36 -4.63 14.42
C LEU A 344 22.26 -5.29 15.49
N GLY A 345 23.01 -4.49 16.24
CA GLY A 345 23.80 -4.93 17.39
C GLY A 345 23.00 -5.66 18.46
N TYR A 346 21.72 -5.29 18.65
CA TYR A 346 20.80 -5.89 19.64
C TYR A 346 20.10 -7.14 19.11
N PHE A 347 19.80 -7.20 17.82
CA PHE A 347 19.01 -8.28 17.19
C PHE A 347 19.88 -9.23 16.39
N LYS A 348 21.00 -9.67 16.98
CA LYS A 348 21.89 -10.68 16.38
C LYS A 348 21.18 -12.03 16.36
N ASP A 349 21.17 -12.65 15.18
CA ASP A 349 20.56 -13.96 14.91
C ASP A 349 19.07 -14.12 15.31
N ASP A 350 18.37 -13.00 15.51
CA ASP A 350 16.93 -12.99 15.80
C ASP A 350 16.12 -13.37 14.55
N CYS A 351 15.19 -14.31 14.72
CA CYS A 351 14.29 -14.82 13.70
C CYS A 351 12.81 -14.71 14.10
N GLN A 352 12.51 -14.10 15.25
CA GLN A 352 11.13 -13.93 15.75
C GLN A 352 10.33 -12.89 14.94
N PHE A 353 11.05 -12.00 14.24
CA PHE A 353 10.52 -11.04 13.29
C PHE A 353 11.39 -10.98 12.03
N ASP A 354 10.99 -10.17 11.04
CA ASP A 354 11.46 -10.25 9.66
C ASP A 354 12.33 -9.06 9.20
N GLY A 355 12.36 -7.96 9.96
CA GLY A 355 13.16 -6.77 9.63
C GLY A 355 12.95 -5.56 10.55
N ILE A 356 13.58 -4.44 10.21
CA ILE A 356 13.48 -3.18 10.96
C ILE A 356 12.79 -2.11 10.10
N GLY A 357 11.88 -1.36 10.71
CA GLY A 357 11.23 -0.18 10.14
C GLY A 357 11.73 1.09 10.85
N PHE A 358 12.33 2.04 10.12
CA PHE A 358 12.68 3.36 10.67
C PHE A 358 11.63 4.38 10.25
N SER A 359 10.84 4.91 11.18
CA SER A 359 9.83 5.95 10.95
C SER A 359 10.37 7.28 11.44
N THR A 360 10.75 8.17 10.53
CA THR A 360 11.28 9.49 10.87
C THR A 360 10.30 10.61 10.58
N ASN A 361 10.12 11.50 11.55
CA ASN A 361 9.62 12.85 11.29
C ASN A 361 10.81 13.72 10.84
N LEU A 362 10.64 14.52 9.78
CA LEU A 362 11.65 15.46 9.31
C LEU A 362 11.39 16.86 9.86
N HIS A 363 12.38 17.42 10.55
CA HIS A 363 12.37 18.80 11.03
C HIS A 363 13.29 19.64 10.15
N LEU A 364 12.73 20.67 9.50
CA LEU A 364 13.45 21.54 8.56
C LEU A 364 13.89 22.83 9.28
N ALA A 365 15.16 23.19 9.15
CA ALA A 365 15.76 24.33 9.84
C ALA A 365 15.46 25.69 9.17
N SER A 366 14.19 26.08 9.13
CA SER A 366 13.79 27.42 8.65
C SER A 366 14.30 28.54 9.56
N LYS A 367 14.58 29.71 8.97
CA LYS A 367 14.92 30.96 9.68
C LYS A 367 13.74 31.91 9.87
N THR A 368 12.58 31.62 9.28
CA THR A 368 11.37 32.47 9.34
C THR A 368 10.08 31.64 9.26
N ASP A 369 9.07 32.07 10.01
CA ASP A 369 7.70 31.54 10.10
C ASP A 369 7.50 30.17 10.78
N ASN A 370 6.60 30.15 11.77
CA ASN A 370 6.35 29.03 12.69
C ASN A 370 5.43 27.94 12.11
N THR A 371 5.51 27.66 10.81
CA THR A 371 4.76 26.58 10.14
C THR A 371 5.73 25.49 9.67
N ALA A 372 6.21 24.68 10.62
CA ALA A 372 7.07 23.54 10.31
C ALA A 372 6.32 22.51 9.46
N SER A 373 6.73 22.36 8.19
CA SER A 373 6.21 21.35 7.27
C SER A 373 6.76 19.96 7.63
N SER A 374 6.14 19.33 8.63
CA SER A 374 6.50 17.98 9.05
C SER A 374 6.24 16.96 7.94
N GLN A 375 7.30 16.34 7.44
CA GLN A 375 7.25 15.22 6.50
C GLN A 375 7.56 13.94 7.28
N ALA A 376 6.74 12.90 7.12
CA ALA A 376 7.03 11.57 7.64
C ALA A 376 7.68 10.71 6.55
N VAL A 377 8.73 9.95 6.90
CA VAL A 377 9.38 9.00 5.99
C VAL A 377 9.60 7.68 6.72
N GLU A 378 9.17 6.57 6.13
CA GLU A 378 9.26 5.24 6.73
C GLU A 378 10.13 4.31 5.87
N PHE A 379 11.13 3.67 6.46
CA PHE A 379 12.07 2.78 5.78
C PHE A 379 11.97 1.36 6.34
N PHE A 380 11.26 0.47 5.64
CA PHE A 380 11.13 -0.94 6.01
C PHE A 380 12.18 -1.78 5.28
N PHE A 381 13.12 -2.35 6.02
CA PHE A 381 14.19 -3.19 5.50
C PHE A 381 14.10 -4.62 6.07
N PRO A 382 14.00 -5.66 5.23
CA PRO A 382 14.03 -7.05 5.71
C PRO A 382 15.43 -7.42 6.20
N PHE A 383 15.53 -8.37 7.13
CA PHE A 383 16.82 -8.80 7.68
C PHE A 383 17.82 -9.27 6.62
N SER A 384 17.35 -9.88 5.53
CA SER A 384 18.19 -10.28 4.40
C SER A 384 18.94 -9.11 3.74
N ALA A 385 18.31 -7.94 3.61
CA ALA A 385 18.94 -6.73 3.09
C ALA A 385 19.79 -6.03 4.17
N LEU A 386 19.30 -5.98 5.40
CA LEU A 386 20.01 -5.40 6.54
C LEU A 386 21.36 -6.07 6.81
N ARG A 387 21.44 -7.41 6.78
CA ARG A 387 22.69 -8.16 6.99
C ARG A 387 23.73 -7.93 5.88
N CYS A 388 23.28 -7.65 4.66
CA CYS A 388 24.16 -7.28 3.55
C CYS A 388 24.77 -5.88 3.78
N TYR A 389 23.95 -4.91 4.18
CA TYR A 389 24.42 -3.56 4.50
C TYR A 389 25.32 -3.53 5.76
N GLU A 390 24.97 -4.30 6.79
CA GLU A 390 25.76 -4.47 8.03
C GLU A 390 27.22 -4.85 7.72
N LYS A 391 27.40 -5.85 6.85
CA LYS A 391 28.68 -6.41 6.41
C LYS A 391 29.44 -5.56 5.37
N PHE A 392 28.84 -4.47 4.89
CA PHE A 392 29.34 -3.67 3.76
C PHE A 392 29.32 -4.43 2.41
N ASP A 393 28.56 -5.53 2.29
CA ASP A 393 28.41 -6.30 1.06
C ASP A 393 27.57 -5.56 -0.02
N CYS A 394 26.84 -4.52 0.37
CA CYS A 394 26.05 -3.67 -0.54
C CYS A 394 25.94 -2.21 -0.09
N THR A 395 25.64 -1.33 -1.04
CA THR A 395 25.51 0.13 -0.85
C THR A 395 24.17 0.54 -0.22
N GLY A 396 24.08 1.80 0.23
CA GLY A 396 22.82 2.38 0.69
C GLY A 396 21.69 2.32 -0.35
N GLN A 397 22.02 2.59 -1.63
CA GLN A 397 21.05 2.48 -2.73
C GLN A 397 20.54 1.05 -2.92
N GLN A 398 21.42 0.04 -2.80
CA GLN A 398 21.02 -1.37 -2.89
C GLN A 398 20.14 -1.81 -1.70
N LEU A 399 20.40 -1.30 -0.50
CA LEU A 399 19.52 -1.50 0.66
C LEU A 399 18.14 -0.84 0.44
N ILE A 400 18.11 0.39 -0.07
CA ILE A 400 16.90 1.13 -0.44
C ILE A 400 16.06 0.37 -1.48
N ASP A 401 16.69 -0.13 -2.54
CA ASP A 401 16.01 -0.89 -3.60
C ASP A 401 15.54 -2.29 -3.15
N ALA A 402 16.21 -2.90 -2.16
CA ALA A 402 15.77 -4.15 -1.54
C ALA A 402 14.70 -3.98 -0.44
N GLY A 403 14.49 -2.74 0.03
CA GLY A 403 13.53 -2.40 1.09
C GLY A 403 12.16 -1.96 0.57
N THR A 404 11.49 -1.15 1.39
CA THR A 404 10.31 -0.37 0.99
C THR A 404 10.33 0.96 1.73
N VAL A 405 10.39 2.05 0.97
CA VAL A 405 10.34 3.42 1.50
C VAL A 405 8.95 3.99 1.30
N LEU A 406 8.40 4.62 2.33
CA LEU A 406 7.17 5.41 2.28
C LEU A 406 7.48 6.88 2.57
N ILE A 407 6.77 7.83 1.93
CA ILE A 407 6.72 9.25 2.32
C ILE A 407 5.26 9.59 2.60
N ASN A 408 4.93 10.02 3.82
CA ASN A 408 3.56 10.22 4.29
C ASN A 408 2.64 9.00 3.98
N GLY A 409 3.19 7.78 4.03
CA GLY A 409 2.51 6.53 3.69
C GLY A 409 2.50 6.13 2.21
N GLU A 410 2.77 7.05 1.27
CA GLU A 410 2.88 6.77 -0.18
C GLU A 410 4.18 5.99 -0.47
N ARG A 411 4.12 4.86 -1.19
CA ARG A 411 5.33 4.07 -1.49
C ARG A 411 6.16 4.75 -2.59
N VAL A 412 7.39 5.11 -2.26
CA VAL A 412 8.32 5.77 -3.18
C VAL A 412 9.51 4.88 -3.55
N ARG A 413 10.20 5.26 -4.62
CA ARG A 413 11.58 4.83 -4.89
C ARG A 413 12.50 6.03 -4.73
N LEU A 414 13.57 5.89 -3.96
CA LEU A 414 14.60 6.92 -3.84
C LEU A 414 15.80 6.59 -4.72
N ASP A 415 16.47 7.64 -5.17
CA ASP A 415 17.75 7.60 -5.87
C ASP A 415 18.67 8.58 -5.11
N LEU A 416 19.64 8.03 -4.39
CA LEU A 416 20.48 8.79 -3.46
C LEU A 416 21.45 9.71 -4.25
N GLN A 417 21.97 9.25 -5.39
CA GLN A 417 22.90 10.02 -6.22
C GLN A 417 22.22 11.21 -6.90
N ILE A 418 20.97 11.05 -7.35
CA ILE A 418 20.15 12.16 -7.85
C ILE A 418 19.80 13.15 -6.72
N ALA A 419 19.65 12.69 -5.49
CA ALA A 419 19.40 13.56 -4.34
C ALA A 419 20.63 14.40 -3.94
N GLU A 420 21.85 13.88 -4.05
CA GLU A 420 23.07 14.66 -3.86
C GLU A 420 23.22 15.74 -4.95
N GLY A 421 23.15 15.34 -6.22
CA GLY A 421 23.55 16.15 -7.38
C GLY A 421 22.72 17.41 -7.72
N GLY A 422 21.64 17.70 -6.99
CA GLY A 422 20.76 18.86 -7.22
C GLY A 422 21.33 20.21 -6.74
N SER A 423 22.59 20.52 -7.05
CA SER A 423 23.32 21.68 -6.52
C SER A 423 24.21 22.36 -7.56
N HIS A 424 23.67 22.57 -8.78
CA HIS A 424 24.28 23.32 -9.89
C HIS A 424 23.22 24.16 -10.61
#